data_AF-A0A0E0P219-F1
#
_entry.id   AF-A0A0E0P219-F1
#
_cell.length_a   1.000
_cell.length_b   1.000
_cell.length_c   1.000
_cell.angle_alpha   90.00
_cell.angle_beta   90.00
_cell.angle_gamma   90.00
#
_symmetry.space_group_name_H-M   'P 1'
#
loop_
_entity.id
_entity.type
_entity.pdbx_description
1 polymer ?
#
loop_
_entity_poly.entity_id
_entity_poly.type
_entity_poly.pdbx_seq_one_letter_code
_entity_poly.pdbx_strand_id
1 'polypeptide(L)'
;MQGWILVRDDAAAATFLQNPRDSGDKIHLPHLPEDLPSKSTCVLSGKPTIPGCVALLVEPFATVIWYLHVGEEDGEWTRHEYDIGTQRLDPPIDGEDHEKVPICSIAACRGKFYFNGGLSDIGVLEFSPSAAAASPVFSSLELAGEFEVVYRAKVFLVESGEDLYMVMLVYHSFRCDKTDYETRVYRMDFSEQPPRWRAAGDLTGGAFLLSPWYFGATCSAAELGLHEDCVYAFVPGDDEVPTCLKMSSVKDGWDDFVDVPAAHRALWMPTDS
;
A
#
# COMPACT_ATOMS: atom_id res chain seq x y z
N MET A 1 -4.85 -11.27 -10.43
CA MET A 1 -5.14 -10.52 -9.20
C MET A 1 -5.16 -11.50 -8.03
N GLN A 2 -4.38 -11.29 -6.98
CA GLN A 2 -4.38 -12.16 -5.79
C GLN A 2 -4.45 -11.32 -4.50
N GLY A 3 -5.34 -10.33 -4.48
CA GLY A 3 -5.63 -9.59 -3.24
C GLY A 3 -6.49 -10.46 -2.35
N TRP A 4 -5.94 -10.93 -1.23
CA TRP A 4 -6.71 -11.55 -0.16
C TRP A 4 -7.13 -10.46 0.83
N ILE A 5 -8.33 -10.59 1.39
CA ILE A 5 -8.85 -9.65 2.38
C ILE A 5 -8.66 -10.26 3.76
N LEU A 6 -7.96 -9.56 4.65
CA LEU A 6 -7.92 -9.95 6.05
C LEU A 6 -9.25 -9.60 6.71
N VAL A 7 -9.92 -10.62 7.25
CA VAL A 7 -11.19 -10.49 7.97
C VAL A 7 -10.96 -10.90 9.42
N ARG A 8 -11.40 -10.03 10.33
CA ARG A 8 -11.52 -10.34 11.75
C ARG A 8 -13.00 -10.33 12.11
N ASP A 9 -13.48 -11.45 12.63
CA ASP A 9 -14.82 -11.62 13.16
C ASP A 9 -14.74 -11.75 14.68
N ASP A 10 -15.06 -10.67 15.38
CA ASP A 10 -15.03 -10.60 16.84
C ASP A 10 -16.08 -11.49 17.49
N ALA A 11 -17.25 -11.62 16.85
CA ALA A 11 -18.34 -12.44 17.39
C ALA A 11 -17.96 -13.93 17.38
N ALA A 12 -17.23 -14.36 16.35
CA ALA A 12 -16.74 -15.72 16.20
C ALA A 12 -15.34 -15.95 16.78
N ALA A 13 -14.69 -14.91 17.32
CA ALA A 13 -13.26 -14.93 17.70
C ALA A 13 -12.37 -15.55 16.60
N ALA A 14 -12.64 -15.17 15.34
CA ALA A 14 -12.01 -15.76 14.18
C ALA A 14 -11.25 -14.70 13.38
N THR A 15 -10.10 -15.09 12.84
CA THR A 15 -9.33 -14.29 11.90
C THR A 15 -9.00 -15.15 10.69
N PHE A 16 -9.21 -14.64 9.49
CA PHE A 16 -8.97 -15.39 8.26
C PHE A 16 -8.65 -14.46 7.09
N LEU A 17 -7.92 -14.99 6.11
CA LEU A 17 -7.81 -14.38 4.79
C LEU A 17 -8.95 -14.90 3.91
N GLN A 18 -9.72 -13.98 3.32
CA GLN A 18 -10.79 -14.27 2.38
C GLN A 18 -10.32 -14.03 0.95
N ASN A 19 -10.49 -15.02 0.09
CA ASN A 19 -10.38 -14.81 -1.35
C ASN A 19 -11.64 -14.05 -1.82
N PRO A 20 -11.52 -12.83 -2.36
CA PRO A 20 -12.69 -12.06 -2.78
C PRO A 20 -13.42 -12.69 -3.98
N ARG A 21 -12.75 -13.58 -4.74
CA ARG A 21 -13.33 -14.26 -5.90
C ARG A 21 -14.05 -15.57 -5.55
N ASP A 22 -13.79 -16.12 -4.37
CA ASP A 22 -14.41 -17.35 -3.90
C ASP A 22 -14.71 -17.25 -2.42
N SER A 23 -16.00 -17.03 -2.10
CA SER A 23 -16.48 -16.92 -0.72
C SER A 23 -16.24 -18.16 0.16
N GLY A 24 -16.02 -19.34 -0.45
CA GLY A 24 -15.69 -20.57 0.25
C GLY A 24 -14.18 -20.74 0.51
N ASP A 25 -13.34 -20.01 -0.22
CA ASP A 25 -11.88 -20.09 -0.12
C ASP A 25 -11.36 -19.15 0.96
N LYS A 26 -11.07 -19.74 2.12
CA LYS A 26 -10.62 -19.07 3.34
C LYS A 26 -9.38 -19.74 3.88
N ILE A 27 -8.41 -18.92 4.29
CA ILE A 27 -7.24 -19.39 5.04
C ILE A 27 -7.40 -18.91 6.47
N HIS A 28 -7.66 -19.86 7.38
CA HIS A 28 -7.77 -19.56 8.80
C HIS A 28 -6.41 -19.15 9.37
N LEU A 29 -6.42 -18.06 10.13
CA LEU A 29 -5.27 -17.54 10.85
C LEU A 29 -5.53 -17.63 12.36
N PRO A 30 -4.47 -17.64 13.17
CA PRO A 30 -4.56 -17.38 14.60
C PRO A 30 -5.42 -16.14 14.88
N HIS A 31 -6.24 -16.18 15.92
CA HIS A 31 -7.09 -15.04 16.26
C HIS A 31 -6.22 -13.85 16.66
N LEU A 32 -6.48 -12.71 16.01
CA LEU A 32 -5.79 -11.48 16.36
C LEU A 32 -6.34 -10.94 17.70
N PRO A 33 -5.48 -10.76 18.72
CA PRO A 33 -5.94 -10.54 20.09
C PRO A 33 -6.45 -9.12 20.36
N GLU A 34 -6.10 -8.13 19.52
CA GLU A 34 -6.36 -6.71 19.77
C GLU A 34 -7.23 -6.05 18.70
N ASP A 35 -8.01 -5.06 19.16
CA ASP A 35 -8.73 -4.10 18.32
C ASP A 35 -7.76 -3.22 17.55
N LEU A 36 -7.70 -3.48 16.24
CA LEU A 36 -6.87 -2.71 15.34
C LEU A 36 -7.51 -1.35 15.07
N PRO A 37 -6.70 -0.27 15.03
CA PRO A 37 -7.15 1.00 14.52
C PRO A 37 -7.75 0.84 13.12
N SER A 38 -8.83 1.57 12.84
CA SER A 38 -9.53 1.48 11.56
C SER A 38 -8.72 1.98 10.34
N LYS A 39 -7.46 2.37 10.57
CA LYS A 39 -6.51 2.91 9.59
C LYS A 39 -5.28 1.99 9.44
N SER A 40 -5.40 0.74 9.90
CA SER A 40 -4.36 -0.27 9.73
C SER A 40 -4.39 -0.84 8.33
N THR A 41 -3.23 -1.15 7.77
CA THR A 41 -3.10 -1.72 6.42
C THR A 41 -2.54 -3.12 6.52
N CYS A 42 -3.16 -4.09 5.83
CA CYS A 42 -2.66 -5.46 5.72
C CYS A 42 -1.99 -5.69 4.37
N VAL A 43 -0.81 -6.29 4.37
CA VAL A 43 -0.03 -6.65 3.18
C VAL A 43 0.48 -8.08 3.34
N LEU A 44 0.47 -8.86 2.26
CA LEU A 44 1.04 -10.20 2.23
C LEU A 44 2.37 -10.19 1.47
N SER A 45 3.40 -10.87 1.97
CA SER A 45 4.70 -10.95 1.28
C SER A 45 4.65 -11.72 -0.05
N GLY A 46 3.58 -12.47 -0.28
CA GLY A 46 3.35 -13.27 -1.47
C GLY A 46 2.01 -13.99 -1.41
N LYS A 47 1.90 -15.14 -2.10
CA LYS A 47 0.67 -15.94 -2.08
C LYS A 47 0.53 -16.63 -0.72
N PRO A 48 -0.60 -16.48 -0.01
CA PRO A 48 -0.77 -17.08 1.31
C PRO A 48 -0.86 -18.61 1.28
N THR A 49 -1.05 -19.21 0.11
CA THR A 49 -1.01 -20.66 -0.10
C THR A 49 0.41 -21.23 -0.26
N ILE A 50 1.43 -20.37 -0.37
CA ILE A 50 2.84 -20.77 -0.44
C ILE A 50 3.46 -20.70 0.96
N PRO A 51 4.15 -21.75 1.43
CA PRO A 51 4.84 -21.74 2.71
C PRO A 51 5.81 -20.56 2.84
N GLY A 52 5.84 -19.94 4.01
CA GLY A 52 6.71 -18.78 4.29
C GLY A 52 6.13 -17.43 3.87
N CYS A 53 4.90 -17.39 3.35
CA CYS A 53 4.17 -16.13 3.19
C CYS A 53 3.98 -15.46 4.56
N VAL A 54 4.28 -14.17 4.64
CA VAL A 54 4.09 -13.37 5.85
C VAL A 54 2.86 -12.50 5.67
N ALA A 55 1.94 -12.56 6.63
CA ALA A 55 0.90 -11.56 6.75
C ALA A 55 1.39 -10.44 7.66
N LEU A 56 1.40 -9.21 7.16
CA LEU A 56 1.87 -8.02 7.87
C LEU A 56 0.73 -7.02 8.00
N LEU A 57 0.43 -6.60 9.22
CA LEU A 57 -0.36 -5.42 9.48
C LEU A 57 0.52 -4.28 9.96
N VAL A 58 0.20 -3.09 9.47
CA VAL A 58 0.87 -1.85 9.85
C VAL A 58 -0.13 -0.94 10.54
N GLU A 59 0.21 -0.49 11.74
CA GLU A 59 -0.47 0.56 12.47
C GLU A 59 0.35 1.86 12.40
N PRO A 60 0.06 2.75 11.44
CA PRO A 60 0.91 3.92 11.19
C PRO A 60 0.99 4.87 12.40
N PHE A 61 -0.13 5.10 13.10
CA PHE A 61 -0.18 6.05 14.21
C PHE A 61 0.49 5.54 15.50
N ALA A 62 0.51 4.23 15.71
CA ALA A 62 1.11 3.63 16.90
C ALA A 62 2.59 3.27 16.69
N THR A 63 3.10 3.34 15.45
CA THR A 63 4.41 2.79 15.07
C THR A 63 4.57 1.32 15.47
N VAL A 64 3.51 0.56 15.24
CA VAL A 64 3.42 -0.88 15.54
C VAL A 64 3.20 -1.64 14.24
N ILE A 65 3.82 -2.82 14.15
CA ILE A 65 3.46 -3.83 13.17
C ILE A 65 3.02 -5.11 13.88
N TRP A 66 2.10 -5.83 13.25
CA TRP A 66 1.75 -7.20 13.61
C TRP A 66 2.10 -8.11 12.46
N TYR A 67 2.68 -9.27 12.74
CA TYR A 67 2.99 -10.22 11.69
C TYR A 67 2.84 -11.67 12.14
N LEU A 68 2.62 -12.54 11.16
CA LEU A 68 2.72 -13.98 11.31
C LEU A 68 3.14 -14.65 10.01
N HIS A 69 3.61 -15.89 10.10
CA HIS A 69 3.83 -16.75 8.95
C HIS A 69 2.56 -17.56 8.66
N VAL A 70 2.01 -17.39 7.47
CA VAL A 70 0.77 -18.04 7.04
C VAL A 70 1.01 -19.54 6.88
N GLY A 71 0.14 -20.35 7.49
CA GLY A 71 0.17 -21.80 7.37
C GLY A 71 1.10 -22.54 8.35
N GLU A 72 1.71 -21.85 9.31
CA GLU A 72 2.42 -22.51 10.43
C GLU A 72 1.41 -23.02 11.48
N GLU A 73 1.56 -24.29 11.90
CA GLU A 73 0.61 -24.97 12.81
C GLU A 73 0.48 -24.29 14.19
N ASP A 74 1.58 -23.75 14.72
CA ASP A 74 1.64 -23.03 16.00
C ASP A 74 1.91 -21.52 15.80
N GLY A 75 1.55 -20.97 14.64
CA GLY A 75 1.75 -19.56 14.37
C GLY A 75 0.99 -18.68 15.38
N GLU A 76 1.60 -17.60 15.83
CA GLU A 76 0.95 -16.56 16.63
C GLU A 76 1.21 -15.19 16.02
N TRP A 77 0.26 -14.26 16.20
CA TRP A 77 0.48 -12.87 15.85
C TRP A 77 1.55 -12.27 16.76
N THR A 78 2.65 -11.82 16.15
CA THR A 78 3.72 -11.14 16.87
C THR A 78 3.58 -9.63 16.70
N ARG A 79 3.40 -8.94 17.84
CA ARG A 79 3.43 -7.47 17.91
C ARG A 79 4.87 -6.98 17.97
N HIS A 80 5.21 -5.98 17.17
CA HIS A 80 6.51 -5.33 17.22
C HIS A 80 6.36 -3.81 17.10
N GLU A 81 6.82 -3.09 18.13
CA GLU A 81 7.01 -1.64 18.06
C GLU A 81 8.32 -1.33 17.34
N TYR A 82 8.25 -0.44 16.36
CA TYR A 82 9.42 -0.05 15.58
C TYR A 82 9.80 1.41 15.85
N ASP A 83 11.06 1.71 15.51
CA ASP A 83 11.59 3.06 15.44
C ASP A 83 12.53 3.14 14.23
N ILE A 84 12.07 3.85 13.20
CA ILE A 84 12.78 4.04 11.93
C ILE A 84 13.20 5.50 11.76
N GLY A 85 13.30 6.24 12.88
CA GLY A 85 13.68 7.65 12.92
C GLY A 85 12.53 8.59 13.23
N THR A 86 12.81 9.90 13.16
CA THR A 86 11.89 10.99 13.52
C THR A 86 11.74 11.99 12.38
N GLN A 87 10.52 12.45 12.13
CA GLN A 87 10.21 13.52 11.17
C GLN A 87 9.64 14.75 11.87
N ARG A 88 9.73 15.89 11.19
CA ARG A 88 9.13 17.15 11.66
C ARG A 88 7.65 17.19 11.35
N LEU A 89 6.87 17.64 12.32
CA LEU A 89 5.47 17.98 12.14
C LEU A 89 5.36 19.44 11.68
N ASP A 90 4.80 19.65 10.49
CA ASP A 90 4.49 20.99 9.98
C ASP A 90 3.03 21.05 9.49
N PRO A 91 2.12 21.69 10.26
CA PRO A 91 2.36 22.38 11.53
C PRO A 91 2.55 21.40 12.72
N PRO A 92 3.09 21.88 13.85
CA PRO A 92 3.12 21.12 15.11
C PRO A 92 1.71 20.66 15.51
N ILE A 93 1.61 19.45 16.09
CA ILE A 93 0.36 18.85 16.55
C ILE A 93 0.44 18.66 18.06
N ASP A 94 -0.56 19.12 18.80
CA ASP A 94 -0.65 19.00 20.26
C ASP A 94 0.59 19.50 21.04
N GLY A 95 1.34 20.44 20.46
CA GLY A 95 2.56 21.01 21.06
C GLY A 95 3.84 20.25 20.72
N GLU A 96 3.76 19.11 20.05
CA GLU A 96 4.88 18.36 19.51
C GLU A 96 5.24 18.84 18.10
N ASP A 97 6.52 19.09 17.86
CA ASP A 97 7.07 19.51 16.56
C ASP A 97 7.78 18.38 15.81
N HIS A 98 7.88 17.20 16.43
CA HIS A 98 8.42 15.99 15.84
C HIS A 98 7.56 14.77 16.18
N GLU A 99 7.54 13.79 15.29
CA GLU A 99 6.96 12.48 15.53
C GLU A 99 7.90 11.38 15.03
N LYS A 100 7.71 10.14 15.49
CA LYS A 100 8.35 8.97 14.86
C LYS A 100 7.87 8.85 13.42
N VAL A 101 8.75 8.47 12.51
CA VAL A 101 8.40 8.26 11.11
C VAL A 101 7.41 7.08 11.00
N PRO A 102 6.16 7.30 10.57
CA PRO A 102 5.19 6.23 10.41
C PRO A 102 5.41 5.49 9.10
N ILE A 103 5.20 4.18 9.07
CA ILE A 103 5.09 3.42 7.82
C ILE A 103 3.72 3.73 7.21
N CYS A 104 3.70 4.62 6.23
CA CYS A 104 2.49 5.08 5.55
C CYS A 104 2.21 4.25 4.30
N SER A 105 3.13 4.30 3.34
CA SER A 105 3.03 3.62 2.05
C SER A 105 3.85 2.34 2.10
N ILE A 106 3.26 1.20 1.77
CA ILE A 106 3.93 -0.10 1.85
C ILE A 106 3.42 -1.06 0.79
N ALA A 107 4.32 -1.80 0.14
CA ALA A 107 3.99 -2.88 -0.77
C ALA A 107 4.96 -4.05 -0.59
N ALA A 108 4.46 -5.27 -0.78
CA ALA A 108 5.33 -6.43 -0.87
C ALA A 108 5.89 -6.56 -2.29
N CYS A 109 7.14 -6.97 -2.44
CA CYS A 109 7.70 -7.35 -3.73
C CYS A 109 8.84 -8.34 -3.50
N ARG A 110 8.86 -9.44 -4.27
CA ARG A 110 9.95 -10.43 -4.22
C ARG A 110 10.26 -10.95 -2.81
N GLY A 111 9.22 -11.14 -2.00
CA GLY A 111 9.32 -11.67 -0.62
C GLY A 111 9.77 -10.65 0.44
N LYS A 112 9.96 -9.38 0.08
CA LYS A 112 10.28 -8.29 1.00
C LYS A 112 9.15 -7.28 1.05
N PHE A 113 9.13 -6.44 2.08
CA PHE A 113 8.25 -5.28 2.15
C PHE A 113 9.04 -4.01 1.92
N TYR A 114 8.56 -3.17 1.01
CA TYR A 114 9.14 -1.87 0.71
C TYR A 114 8.21 -0.80 1.21
N PHE A 115 8.74 0.20 1.91
CA PHE A 115 7.92 1.24 2.53
C PHE A 115 8.50 2.65 2.41
N ASN A 116 7.60 3.64 2.53
CA ASN A 116 7.91 5.07 2.48
C ASN A 116 8.87 5.42 1.33
N GLY A 117 8.53 4.98 0.12
CA GLY A 117 9.36 5.21 -1.06
C GLY A 117 9.63 6.69 -1.28
N GLY A 118 10.91 7.05 -1.33
CA GLY A 118 11.41 8.31 -1.83
C GLY A 118 12.04 8.12 -3.20
N LEU A 119 12.49 9.24 -3.75
CA LEU A 119 13.25 9.22 -4.99
C LEU A 119 14.71 8.81 -4.77
N SER A 120 15.29 9.18 -3.63
CA SER A 120 16.67 8.88 -3.22
C SER A 120 16.85 7.55 -2.51
N ASP A 121 15.81 7.08 -1.82
CA ASP A 121 15.90 5.94 -0.93
C ASP A 121 14.53 5.29 -0.74
N ILE A 122 14.53 4.05 -0.25
CA ILE A 122 13.32 3.34 0.13
C ILE A 122 13.60 2.46 1.35
N GLY A 123 12.64 2.40 2.27
CA GLY A 123 12.68 1.49 3.41
C GLY A 123 12.44 0.05 2.98
N VAL A 124 13.16 -0.88 3.61
CA VAL A 124 13.03 -2.32 3.38
C VAL A 124 12.83 -3.03 4.71
N LEU A 125 11.79 -3.85 4.77
CA LEU A 125 11.44 -4.70 5.90
C LEU A 125 11.47 -6.17 5.47
N GLU A 126 12.28 -6.95 6.18
CA GLU A 126 12.47 -8.38 5.94
C GLU A 126 12.14 -9.19 7.18
N PHE A 127 11.55 -10.36 6.94
CA PHE A 127 11.28 -11.37 7.96
C PHE A 127 12.13 -12.59 7.68
N SER A 128 12.66 -13.22 8.73
CA SER A 128 13.38 -14.47 8.53
C SER A 128 12.41 -15.59 8.14
N PRO A 129 12.82 -16.58 7.35
CA PRO A 129 11.97 -17.71 6.95
C PRO A 129 11.51 -18.63 8.11
N SER A 130 11.96 -18.38 9.34
CA SER A 130 11.62 -19.17 10.51
C SER A 130 11.19 -18.25 11.64
N ALA A 131 9.98 -18.48 12.16
CA ALA A 131 9.38 -17.74 13.27
C ALA A 131 10.14 -17.88 14.61
N ALA A 132 11.13 -18.76 14.70
CA ALA A 132 11.68 -19.25 15.96
C ALA A 132 12.49 -18.25 16.82
N ALA A 133 12.66 -16.97 16.43
CA ALA A 133 13.16 -15.86 17.27
C ALA A 133 13.57 -14.60 16.48
N ALA A 134 13.51 -14.60 15.15
CA ALA A 134 14.07 -13.49 14.38
C ALA A 134 13.12 -12.28 14.39
N SER A 135 13.56 -11.20 15.02
CA SER A 135 12.88 -9.90 14.94
C SER A 135 12.85 -9.40 13.48
N PRO A 136 11.83 -8.60 13.11
CA PRO A 136 11.81 -7.91 11.83
C PRO A 136 13.08 -7.09 11.62
N VAL A 137 13.65 -7.16 10.42
CA VAL A 137 14.86 -6.42 10.06
C VAL A 137 14.48 -5.23 9.20
N PHE A 138 14.68 -4.03 9.75
CA PHE A 138 14.52 -2.77 9.04
C PHE A 138 15.86 -2.33 8.44
N SER A 139 15.84 -1.93 7.19
CA SER A 139 16.98 -1.36 6.48
C SER A 139 16.50 -0.33 5.46
N SER A 140 17.43 0.34 4.80
CA SER A 140 17.15 1.23 3.68
C SER A 140 17.97 0.82 2.46
N LEU A 141 17.44 1.14 1.29
CA LEU A 141 18.09 0.95 0.01
C LEU A 141 18.29 2.32 -0.63
N GLU A 142 19.56 2.70 -0.84
CA GLU A 142 19.94 3.86 -1.63
C GLU A 142 19.55 3.64 -3.10
N LEU A 143 19.05 4.69 -3.75
CA LEU A 143 18.58 4.65 -5.13
C LEU A 143 19.43 5.52 -6.04
N ALA A 144 19.71 5.05 -7.25
CA ALA A 144 20.42 5.81 -8.27
C ALA A 144 19.53 6.88 -8.90
N GLY A 145 20.08 8.08 -9.10
CA GLY A 145 19.49 9.15 -9.90
C GLY A 145 19.58 10.51 -9.23
N GLU A 146 19.57 11.56 -10.04
CA GLU A 146 19.28 12.91 -9.58
C GLU A 146 17.79 13.16 -9.79
N PHE A 147 17.15 13.78 -8.81
CA PHE A 147 15.71 13.99 -8.83
C PHE A 147 15.37 15.45 -8.56
N GLU A 148 14.35 15.92 -9.25
CA GLU A 148 13.79 17.24 -9.01
C GLU A 148 13.10 17.24 -7.63
N VAL A 149 13.33 18.30 -6.86
CA VAL A 149 12.70 18.47 -5.55
C VAL A 149 11.20 18.66 -5.77
N VAL A 150 10.43 17.62 -5.46
CA VAL A 150 8.98 17.70 -5.45
C VAL A 150 8.54 18.20 -4.07
N TYR A 151 8.13 19.47 -4.02
CA TYR A 151 7.75 20.11 -2.76
C TYR A 151 6.49 19.52 -2.11
N ARG A 152 5.61 18.87 -2.89
CA ARG A 152 4.38 18.26 -2.35
C ARG A 152 3.87 17.12 -3.22
N ALA A 153 4.04 15.89 -2.74
CA ALA A 153 3.46 14.71 -3.37
C ALA A 153 2.92 13.72 -2.35
N LYS A 154 1.87 12.99 -2.73
CA LYS A 154 1.50 11.73 -2.07
C LYS A 154 2.13 10.57 -2.81
N VAL A 155 2.79 9.68 -2.07
CA VAL A 155 3.50 8.53 -2.65
C VAL A 155 2.80 7.24 -2.27
N PHE A 156 2.49 6.42 -3.27
CA PHE A 156 1.91 5.10 -3.13
C PHE A 156 2.87 4.07 -3.69
N LEU A 157 3.03 2.96 -2.99
CA LEU A 157 3.74 1.79 -3.48
C LEU A 157 2.72 0.74 -3.90
N VAL A 158 2.93 0.14 -5.07
CA VAL A 158 2.01 -0.83 -5.65
C VAL A 158 2.81 -2.02 -6.17
N GLU A 159 2.40 -3.22 -5.74
CA GLU A 159 2.90 -4.47 -6.29
C GLU A 159 2.12 -4.85 -7.53
N SER A 160 2.81 -5.22 -8.61
CA SER A 160 2.21 -5.80 -9.81
C SER A 160 3.04 -6.99 -10.29
N GLY A 161 2.67 -8.20 -9.87
CA GLY A 161 3.39 -9.42 -10.23
C GLY A 161 4.73 -9.50 -9.50
N GLU A 162 5.85 -9.30 -10.22
CA GLU A 162 7.20 -9.30 -9.64
C GLU A 162 7.88 -7.93 -9.69
N ASP A 163 7.12 -6.90 -10.10
CA ASP A 163 7.57 -5.53 -10.23
C ASP A 163 6.97 -4.66 -9.11
N LEU A 164 7.79 -3.74 -8.61
CA LEU A 164 7.41 -2.72 -7.64
C LEU A 164 7.22 -1.40 -8.36
N TYR A 165 6.07 -0.76 -8.16
CA TYR A 165 5.75 0.54 -8.72
C TYR A 165 5.63 1.59 -7.61
N MET A 166 6.01 2.81 -7.96
CA MET A 166 5.75 4.01 -7.17
C MET A 166 4.85 4.93 -7.97
N VAL A 167 3.71 5.30 -7.39
CA VAL A 167 2.81 6.32 -7.93
C VAL A 167 2.92 7.57 -7.09
N MET A 168 3.27 8.68 -7.71
CA MET A 168 3.34 9.99 -7.09
C MET A 168 2.22 10.88 -7.60
N LEU A 169 1.41 11.42 -6.68
CA LEU A 169 0.43 12.45 -6.98
C LEU A 169 1.04 13.80 -6.62
N VAL A 170 1.53 14.53 -7.63
CA VAL A 170 2.29 15.77 -7.48
C VAL A 170 1.37 16.99 -7.59
N TYR A 171 1.19 17.74 -6.51
CA TYR A 171 0.23 18.85 -6.46
C TYR A 171 0.80 20.15 -7.02
N HIS A 172 0.06 20.85 -7.90
CA HIS A 172 0.54 22.09 -8.53
C HIS A 172 0.38 23.33 -7.65
N SER A 173 -0.49 23.32 -6.63
CA SER A 173 -0.79 24.50 -5.82
C SER A 173 -0.65 24.28 -4.30
N PHE A 174 -0.43 25.39 -3.58
CA PHE A 174 -0.29 25.39 -2.12
C PHE A 174 -1.59 25.11 -1.37
N ARG A 175 -2.74 25.39 -2.01
CA ARG A 175 -4.02 24.88 -1.54
C ARG A 175 -4.11 23.47 -2.09
N CYS A 176 -4.31 22.48 -1.22
CA CYS A 176 -4.49 21.09 -1.65
C CYS A 176 -5.85 20.99 -2.36
N ASP A 177 -5.94 21.54 -3.58
CA ASP A 177 -7.07 21.26 -4.45
C ASP A 177 -7.01 19.77 -4.70
N LYS A 178 -8.09 19.08 -4.31
CA LYS A 178 -8.08 17.63 -4.16
C LYS A 178 -7.88 16.93 -5.50
N THR A 179 -8.01 17.64 -6.61
CA THR A 179 -7.97 17.12 -7.99
C THR A 179 -6.83 17.70 -8.84
N ASP A 180 -6.20 18.81 -8.44
CA ASP A 180 -5.11 19.47 -9.19
C ASP A 180 -3.74 18.89 -8.83
N TYR A 181 -3.49 17.68 -9.33
CA TYR A 181 -2.20 17.02 -9.26
C TYR A 181 -1.85 16.29 -10.56
N GLU A 182 -0.56 16.22 -10.88
CA GLU A 182 -0.02 15.36 -11.91
C GLU A 182 0.21 13.95 -11.34
N THR A 183 -0.24 12.90 -12.05
CA THR A 183 0.07 11.52 -11.69
C THR A 183 1.33 11.06 -12.39
N ARG A 184 2.38 10.74 -11.63
CA ARG A 184 3.63 10.17 -12.15
C ARG A 184 3.80 8.75 -11.67
N VAL A 185 4.11 7.83 -12.59
CA VAL A 185 4.32 6.42 -12.26
C VAL A 185 5.74 6.00 -12.60
N TYR A 186 6.37 5.32 -11.65
CA TYR A 186 7.70 4.75 -11.79
C TYR A 186 7.67 3.26 -11.50
N ARG A 187 8.49 2.52 -12.20
CA ARG A 187 8.80 1.12 -11.94
C ARG A 187 10.20 1.01 -11.39
N MET A 188 10.40 0.19 -10.36
CA MET A 188 11.71 -0.07 -9.78
C MET A 188 12.52 -0.98 -10.70
N ASP A 189 13.73 -0.55 -11.06
CA ASP A 189 14.72 -1.38 -11.75
C ASP A 189 15.73 -1.93 -10.73
N PHE A 190 15.50 -3.16 -10.29
CA PHE A 190 16.40 -3.89 -9.39
C PHE A 190 17.64 -4.48 -10.09
N SER A 191 17.75 -4.38 -11.41
CA SER A 191 18.93 -4.89 -12.13
C SER A 191 20.14 -3.96 -12.04
N GLU A 192 19.91 -2.68 -11.71
CA GLU A 192 20.96 -1.70 -11.45
C GLU A 192 21.47 -1.74 -10.00
N GLN A 193 22.70 -1.26 -9.79
CA GLN A 193 23.32 -1.15 -8.48
C GLN A 193 23.99 0.23 -8.34
N PRO A 194 23.44 1.17 -7.55
CA PRO A 194 22.19 1.02 -6.77
C PRO A 194 20.94 0.91 -7.67
N PRO A 195 19.85 0.26 -7.19
CA PRO A 195 18.57 0.21 -7.91
C PRO A 195 18.02 1.60 -8.19
N ARG A 196 17.12 1.74 -9.17
CA ARG A 196 16.55 3.05 -9.49
C ARG A 196 15.12 3.02 -9.97
N TRP A 197 14.42 4.12 -9.74
CA TRP A 197 13.14 4.39 -10.36
C TRP A 197 13.30 4.72 -11.86
N ARG A 198 12.49 4.06 -12.70
CA ARG A 198 12.33 4.33 -14.13
C ARG A 198 10.89 4.76 -14.39
N ALA A 199 10.68 5.83 -15.15
CA ALA A 199 9.32 6.21 -15.54
C ALA A 199 8.64 5.02 -16.24
N ALA A 200 7.43 4.68 -15.81
CA ALA A 200 6.64 3.62 -16.42
C ALA A 200 5.95 4.18 -17.67
N GLY A 201 6.09 3.48 -18.81
CA GLY A 201 5.37 3.84 -20.04
C GLY A 201 4.01 3.15 -20.18
N ASP A 202 3.77 2.11 -19.39
CA ASP A 202 2.53 1.36 -19.29
C ASP A 202 2.48 0.61 -17.94
N LEU A 203 1.33 0.02 -17.62
CA LEU A 203 1.12 -0.84 -16.45
C LEU A 203 0.91 -2.29 -16.89
N THR A 204 1.45 -2.68 -18.04
CA THR A 204 1.32 -4.02 -18.63
C THR A 204 -0.14 -4.48 -18.81
N GLY A 205 -1.05 -3.55 -19.13
CA GLY A 205 -2.49 -3.83 -19.27
C GLY A 205 -3.25 -3.91 -17.94
N GLY A 206 -2.58 -3.68 -16.82
CA GLY A 206 -3.21 -3.56 -15.50
C GLY A 206 -3.81 -2.18 -15.25
N ALA A 207 -4.56 -2.06 -14.16
CA ALA A 207 -4.98 -0.78 -13.60
C ALA A 207 -4.60 -0.71 -12.12
N PHE A 208 -4.18 0.47 -11.66
CA PHE A 208 -3.82 0.69 -10.26
C PHE A 208 -4.94 1.44 -9.55
N LEU A 209 -5.30 0.99 -8.36
CA LEU A 209 -6.35 1.56 -7.53
C LEU A 209 -5.71 2.15 -6.27
N LEU A 210 -5.86 3.46 -6.06
CA LEU A 210 -5.30 4.18 -4.93
C LEU A 210 -6.41 4.71 -4.04
N SER A 211 -6.37 4.40 -2.75
CA SER A 211 -7.30 4.94 -1.75
C SER A 211 -6.62 5.85 -0.75
N PRO A 212 -7.38 6.63 0.04
CA PRO A 212 -6.82 7.39 1.15
C PRO A 212 -5.99 6.50 2.08
N TRP A 213 -5.04 7.11 2.79
CA TRP A 213 -4.12 6.44 3.72
C TRP A 213 -3.11 5.50 3.04
N TYR A 214 -2.64 5.87 1.84
CA TYR A 214 -1.48 5.26 1.17
C TYR A 214 -1.65 3.80 0.73
N PHE A 215 -2.89 3.32 0.67
CA PHE A 215 -3.17 2.02 0.09
C PHE A 215 -3.17 2.08 -1.43
N GLY A 216 -2.44 1.17 -2.05
CA GLY A 216 -2.38 0.98 -3.49
C GLY A 216 -2.49 -0.50 -3.84
N ALA A 217 -3.29 -0.82 -4.86
CA ALA A 217 -3.48 -2.18 -5.32
C ALA A 217 -3.52 -2.26 -6.85
N THR A 218 -3.17 -3.43 -7.37
CA THR A 218 -3.28 -3.76 -8.80
C THR A 218 -4.51 -4.59 -9.08
N CYS A 219 -5.11 -4.32 -10.24
CA CYS A 219 -6.21 -5.07 -10.78
C CYS A 219 -6.03 -5.37 -12.27
N SER A 220 -6.66 -6.44 -12.74
CA SER A 220 -6.79 -6.66 -14.18
C SER A 220 -7.86 -5.71 -14.71
N ALA A 221 -7.45 -4.80 -15.60
CA ALA A 221 -8.38 -3.84 -16.17
C ALA A 221 -9.45 -4.54 -17.02
N ALA A 222 -9.04 -5.50 -17.87
CA ALA A 222 -9.94 -6.28 -18.70
C ALA A 222 -11.00 -7.06 -17.90
N GLU A 223 -10.62 -7.69 -16.79
CA GLU A 223 -11.58 -8.44 -15.96
C GLU A 223 -12.61 -7.52 -15.29
N LEU A 224 -12.23 -6.30 -14.92
CA LEU A 224 -13.10 -5.34 -14.23
C LEU A 224 -13.75 -4.31 -15.17
N GLY A 225 -13.55 -4.44 -16.49
CA GLY A 225 -14.02 -3.45 -17.48
C GLY A 225 -13.43 -2.05 -17.28
N LEU A 226 -12.25 -1.95 -16.66
CA LEU A 226 -11.52 -0.70 -16.49
C LEU A 226 -10.67 -0.39 -17.72
N HIS A 227 -10.22 0.85 -17.83
CA HIS A 227 -9.22 1.23 -18.82
C HIS A 227 -7.85 0.66 -18.45
N GLU A 228 -7.21 0.01 -19.41
CA GLU A 228 -5.84 -0.50 -19.27
C GLU A 228 -4.85 0.66 -19.08
N ASP A 229 -3.74 0.37 -18.40
CA ASP A 229 -2.63 1.31 -18.17
C ASP A 229 -3.04 2.62 -17.47
N CYS A 230 -4.06 2.54 -16.61
CA CYS A 230 -4.61 3.68 -15.88
C CYS A 230 -4.42 3.57 -14.36
N VAL A 231 -4.21 4.72 -13.73
CA VAL A 231 -4.27 4.90 -12.28
C VAL A 231 -5.61 5.51 -11.90
N TYR A 232 -6.32 4.89 -10.98
CA TYR A 232 -7.57 5.37 -10.40
C TYR A 232 -7.31 5.81 -8.96
N ALA A 233 -7.27 7.12 -8.73
CA ALA A 233 -7.04 7.70 -7.42
C ALA A 233 -8.34 8.22 -6.82
N PHE A 234 -8.67 7.74 -5.62
CA PHE A 234 -9.85 8.18 -4.89
C PHE A 234 -9.72 9.62 -4.40
N VAL A 235 -10.69 10.44 -4.78
CA VAL A 235 -10.80 11.84 -4.38
C VAL A 235 -12.01 11.97 -3.45
N PRO A 236 -11.81 12.20 -2.14
CA PRO A 236 -12.92 12.36 -1.22
C PRO A 236 -13.70 13.64 -1.55
N GLY A 237 -15.02 13.50 -1.73
CA GLY A 237 -15.91 14.63 -1.91
C GLY A 237 -15.99 15.55 -0.69
N ASP A 238 -16.69 16.66 -0.84
CA ASP A 238 -17.14 17.55 0.21
C ASP A 238 -18.56 18.04 -0.12
N ASP A 239 -19.06 19.04 0.63
CA ASP A 239 -20.43 19.54 0.46
C ASP A 239 -20.70 20.14 -0.93
N GLU A 240 -19.65 20.54 -1.67
CA GLU A 240 -19.76 21.17 -2.99
C GLU A 240 -19.38 20.22 -4.13
N VAL A 241 -18.46 19.28 -3.88
CA VAL A 241 -17.93 18.37 -4.91
C VAL A 241 -18.23 16.91 -4.52
N PRO A 242 -18.93 16.13 -5.37
CA PRO A 242 -19.17 14.72 -5.08
C PRO A 242 -17.87 13.93 -5.01
N THR A 243 -17.91 12.78 -4.34
CA THR A 243 -16.78 11.86 -4.33
C THR A 243 -16.57 11.29 -5.73
N CYS A 244 -15.32 11.28 -6.21
CA CYS A 244 -14.98 10.78 -7.53
C CYS A 244 -13.66 9.98 -7.51
N LEU A 245 -13.39 9.27 -8.59
CA LEU A 245 -12.07 8.74 -8.93
C LEU A 245 -11.46 9.63 -10.01
N LYS A 246 -10.26 10.14 -9.76
CA LYS A 246 -9.43 10.68 -10.84
C LYS A 246 -8.76 9.51 -11.56
N MET A 247 -8.98 9.41 -12.85
CA MET A 247 -8.36 8.44 -13.73
C MET A 247 -7.24 9.13 -14.50
N SER A 248 -6.03 8.57 -14.46
CA SER A 248 -4.86 9.07 -15.18
C SER A 248 -4.28 7.97 -16.06
N SER A 249 -4.20 8.21 -17.37
CA SER A 249 -3.54 7.30 -18.31
C SER A 249 -2.02 7.44 -18.22
N VAL A 250 -1.34 6.34 -17.90
CA VAL A 250 0.13 6.29 -17.82
C VAL A 250 0.74 6.36 -19.21
N LYS A 251 0.05 5.79 -20.20
CA LYS A 251 0.55 5.65 -21.57
C LYS A 251 0.35 6.90 -22.41
N ASP A 252 -0.83 7.51 -22.30
CA ASP A 252 -1.27 8.61 -23.17
C ASP A 252 -1.23 9.97 -22.45
N GLY A 253 -1.12 9.97 -21.12
CA GLY A 253 -0.97 11.19 -20.32
C GLY A 253 -2.23 12.05 -20.21
N TRP A 254 -3.41 11.51 -20.53
CA TRP A 254 -4.68 12.19 -20.29
C TRP A 254 -5.22 11.88 -18.89
N ASP A 255 -6.04 12.80 -18.37
CA ASP A 255 -6.77 12.67 -17.11
C ASP A 255 -8.28 12.75 -17.37
N ASP A 256 -9.06 12.01 -16.59
CA ASP A 256 -10.52 12.06 -16.57
C ASP A 256 -11.07 11.83 -15.14
N PHE A 257 -12.36 12.05 -14.92
CA PHE A 257 -13.01 11.88 -13.62
C PHE A 257 -14.22 10.95 -13.74
N VAL A 258 -14.30 9.99 -12.82
CA VAL A 258 -15.42 9.05 -12.73
C VAL A 258 -16.18 9.30 -11.42
N ASP A 259 -17.44 9.65 -11.52
CA ASP A 259 -18.32 9.80 -10.36
C ASP A 259 -18.49 8.46 -9.64
N VAL A 260 -18.41 8.46 -8.31
CA VAL A 260 -18.69 7.29 -7.48
C VAL A 260 -19.75 7.63 -6.43
N PRO A 261 -20.51 6.62 -5.95
CA PRO A 261 -21.42 6.83 -4.83
C PRO A 261 -20.71 7.47 -3.64
N ALA A 262 -21.42 8.31 -2.89
CA ALA A 262 -20.87 8.96 -1.71
C ALA A 262 -20.34 7.91 -0.72
N ALA A 263 -19.02 7.91 -0.53
CA ALA A 263 -18.34 6.99 0.36
C ALA A 263 -17.33 7.76 1.21
N HIS A 264 -17.43 7.63 2.53
CA HIS A 264 -16.46 8.24 3.45
C HIS A 264 -15.11 7.51 3.46
N ARG A 265 -15.04 6.31 2.86
CA ARG A 265 -13.85 5.47 2.72
C ARG A 265 -13.95 4.67 1.42
N ALA A 266 -12.84 4.56 0.70
CA ALA A 266 -12.69 3.54 -0.33
C ALA A 266 -12.28 2.22 0.35
N LEU A 267 -13.22 1.29 0.45
CA LEU A 267 -12.93 -0.12 0.64
C LEU A 267 -12.94 -0.75 -0.74
N TRP A 268 -11.76 -1.07 -1.27
CA TRP A 268 -11.66 -1.82 -2.51
C TRP A 268 -12.06 -3.27 -2.23
N MET A 269 -13.33 -3.59 -2.49
CA MET A 269 -13.81 -4.96 -2.56
C MET A 269 -14.07 -5.24 -4.04
N PRO A 270 -13.13 -5.86 -4.78
CA PRO A 270 -13.46 -6.39 -6.09
C PRO A 270 -14.40 -7.58 -5.87
N THR A 271 -15.68 -7.38 -6.07
CA THR A 271 -16.68 -8.45 -6.13
C THR A 271 -17.30 -8.41 -7.51
N ASP A 272 -17.25 -9.52 -8.24
CA ASP A 272 -18.24 -9.82 -9.27
C ASP A 272 -18.88 -11.16 -8.95
N SER A 273 -20.21 -11.13 -8.95
CA SER A 273 -21.15 -12.24 -8.79
C SER A 273 -21.27 -13.09 -10.05
#